data_AF-A0A2T6D7X4-F1
#
_entry.id   AF-A0A2T6D7X4-F1
#
_cell.length_a   1.000
_cell.length_b   1.000
_cell.length_c   1.000
_cell.angle_alpha   90.00
_cell.angle_beta   90.00
_cell.angle_gamma   90.00
#
_symmetry.space_group_name_H-M   'P 1'
#
loop_
_entity.id
_entity.type
_entity.pdbx_description
1 polymer ?
#
loop_
_entity_poly.entity_id
_entity_poly.type
_entity_poly.pdbx_seq_one_letter_code
_entity_poly.pdbx_strand_id
1 'polypeptide(L)'
;MINRDQIVYHRGGLVFGLRGTDMVHVQDVANGLACGCVCEECHAPLVARNRGLVRMPHFAHASGQACHNTGEPGLVRSAAAILNEVRQLLVPGWGTHGGRRRARAVRIDSASAVIERGQRPEVLVIARERRLRLFIRPSERTPADLLEPVREAGVSAMQLAVPTDPDDVITAGRLADALVSDDYARWWLFNARRETPAPARPPVPAFGATPSLPPPEPKTVLADDGPDDAEGSDDDPAAGVGPRPDAAQTVVLGVAEPPASDEGAHPAKAFTREPGPRFCWRCAGIRDFERRADALVCSVCGIEFLGY
;
A
#
# COMPACT_ATOMS: atom_id res chain seq x y z
N MET A 1 0.40 10.57 -14.31
CA MET A 1 -0.42 9.73 -15.19
C MET A 1 0.20 8.34 -15.20
N ILE A 2 -0.39 7.44 -14.42
CA ILE A 2 0.05 6.05 -14.28
C ILE A 2 -0.21 5.29 -15.59
N ASN A 3 0.80 4.59 -16.10
CA ASN A 3 0.62 3.61 -17.17
C ASN A 3 -0.22 2.44 -16.63
N ARG A 4 -1.51 2.39 -17.01
CA ARG A 4 -2.48 1.42 -16.48
C ARG A 4 -2.13 -0.03 -16.82
N ASP A 5 -1.40 -0.26 -17.91
CA ASP A 5 -1.03 -1.61 -18.36
C ASP A 5 0.29 -2.10 -17.74
N GLN A 6 1.01 -1.23 -17.03
CA GLN A 6 2.22 -1.61 -16.34
C GLN A 6 1.93 -2.66 -15.28
N ILE A 7 2.70 -3.74 -15.28
CA ILE A 7 2.61 -4.80 -14.29
C ILE A 7 3.24 -4.31 -13.00
N VAL A 8 2.51 -4.41 -11.89
CA VAL A 8 2.97 -3.97 -10.56
C VAL A 8 3.21 -5.13 -9.60
N TYR A 9 2.77 -6.32 -9.98
CA TYR A 9 2.95 -7.56 -9.24
C TYR A 9 2.85 -8.75 -10.20
N HIS A 10 3.68 -9.77 -9.97
CA HIS A 10 3.63 -11.05 -10.67
C HIS A 10 4.00 -12.17 -9.68
N ARG A 11 3.17 -13.22 -9.54
CA ARG A 11 3.41 -14.28 -8.54
C ARG A 11 4.70 -15.07 -8.77
N GLY A 12 5.03 -15.34 -10.04
CA GLY A 12 6.20 -16.16 -10.43
C GLY A 12 7.50 -15.39 -10.69
N GLY A 13 7.60 -14.10 -10.33
CA GLY A 13 8.78 -13.29 -10.65
C GLY A 13 8.66 -11.84 -10.20
N LEU A 14 9.79 -11.22 -9.85
CA LEU A 14 9.81 -9.82 -9.42
C LEU A 14 9.73 -8.90 -10.63
N VAL A 15 8.85 -7.90 -10.63
CA VAL A 15 8.79 -6.90 -11.71
C VAL A 15 9.53 -5.60 -11.38
N PHE A 16 10.00 -5.52 -10.14
CA PHE A 16 10.67 -4.36 -9.57
C PHE A 16 11.96 -4.76 -8.86
N GLY A 17 12.93 -3.87 -8.87
CA GLY A 17 14.21 -4.03 -8.16
C GLY A 17 14.77 -2.68 -7.73
N LEU A 18 15.66 -2.68 -6.73
CA LEU A 18 16.33 -1.47 -6.29
C LEU A 18 17.58 -1.20 -7.12
N ARG A 19 17.73 0.02 -7.62
CA ARG A 19 18.95 0.54 -8.20
C ARG A 19 19.38 1.75 -7.35
N GLY A 20 20.38 1.55 -6.50
CA GLY A 20 20.69 2.52 -5.46
C GLY A 20 19.51 2.65 -4.49
N THR A 21 18.93 3.84 -4.39
CA THR A 21 17.72 4.10 -3.58
C THR A 21 16.42 4.01 -4.38
N ASP A 22 16.52 3.94 -5.71
CA ASP A 22 15.37 4.03 -6.58
C ASP A 22 14.82 2.65 -6.90
N MET A 23 13.52 2.53 -6.79
CA MET A 23 12.81 1.31 -7.15
C MET A 23 12.41 1.43 -8.63
N VAL A 24 12.97 0.55 -9.48
CA VAL A 24 12.85 0.61 -10.94
C VAL A 24 12.13 -0.61 -11.49
N HIS A 25 11.28 -0.39 -12.50
CA HIS A 25 10.57 -1.47 -13.17
C HIS A 25 11.50 -2.23 -14.13
N VAL A 26 11.27 -3.52 -14.30
CA VAL A 26 12.15 -4.39 -15.09
C VAL A 26 12.22 -4.02 -16.58
N GLN A 27 11.23 -3.31 -17.12
CA GLN A 27 11.29 -2.82 -18.49
C GLN A 27 12.12 -1.54 -18.66
N ASP A 28 12.41 -0.82 -17.56
CA ASP A 28 13.10 0.47 -17.59
C ASP A 28 14.61 0.33 -17.32
N VAL A 29 15.13 -0.90 -17.46
CA VAL A 29 16.50 -1.25 -17.12
C VAL A 29 17.21 -1.99 -18.24
N ALA A 30 18.54 -1.91 -18.27
CA ALA A 30 19.34 -2.74 -19.15
C ALA A 30 19.07 -4.23 -18.87
N ASN A 31 19.04 -5.06 -19.92
CA ASN A 31 18.85 -6.51 -19.77
C ASN A 31 20.06 -7.15 -19.06
N GLY A 32 19.82 -8.24 -18.32
CA GLY A 32 20.83 -9.01 -17.62
C GLY A 32 21.32 -8.37 -16.32
N LEU A 33 22.53 -8.70 -15.92
CA LEU A 33 23.20 -8.12 -14.75
C LEU A 33 23.58 -6.65 -14.94
N ALA A 34 23.63 -6.18 -16.19
CA ALA A 34 23.90 -4.78 -16.51
C ALA A 34 22.82 -3.82 -15.95
N CYS A 35 21.67 -4.33 -15.50
CA CYS A 35 20.69 -3.52 -14.78
C CYS A 35 21.24 -2.93 -13.47
N GLY A 36 22.23 -3.58 -12.83
CA GLY A 36 22.75 -3.15 -11.52
C GLY A 36 21.71 -3.15 -10.40
N CYS A 37 20.61 -3.89 -10.56
CA CYS A 37 19.53 -3.93 -9.58
C CYS A 37 19.79 -4.99 -8.50
N VAL A 38 19.26 -4.75 -7.30
CA VAL A 38 19.26 -5.68 -6.17
C VAL A 38 17.84 -5.90 -5.65
N CYS A 39 17.60 -7.05 -5.01
CA CYS A 39 16.33 -7.33 -4.35
C CYS A 39 16.19 -6.51 -3.07
N GLU A 40 15.05 -5.86 -2.82
CA GLU A 40 14.87 -5.08 -1.60
C GLU A 40 14.74 -5.90 -0.32
N GLU A 41 14.42 -7.20 -0.44
CA GLU A 41 14.31 -8.10 0.71
C GLU A 41 15.68 -8.69 1.09
N CYS A 42 16.29 -9.43 0.17
CA CYS A 42 17.53 -10.16 0.45
C CYS A 42 18.81 -9.39 0.06
N HIS A 43 18.69 -8.26 -0.63
CA HIS A 43 19.81 -7.47 -1.18
C HIS A 43 20.73 -8.21 -2.16
N ALA A 44 20.33 -9.40 -2.63
CA ALA A 44 21.08 -10.12 -3.63
C ALA A 44 20.93 -9.47 -5.02
N PRO A 45 21.96 -9.53 -5.88
CA PRO A 45 21.89 -9.02 -7.24
C PRO A 45 20.77 -9.68 -8.05
N LEU A 46 20.11 -8.86 -8.87
CA LEU A 46 19.06 -9.28 -9.79
C LEU A 46 19.56 -9.29 -11.24
N VAL A 47 19.03 -10.23 -12.01
CA VAL A 47 19.19 -10.35 -13.45
C VAL A 47 17.88 -9.88 -14.08
N ALA A 48 17.89 -8.79 -14.83
CA ALA A 48 16.73 -8.37 -15.61
C ALA A 48 16.54 -9.31 -16.80
N ARG A 49 15.40 -9.97 -16.91
CA ARG A 49 15.02 -10.78 -18.07
C ARG A 49 13.87 -10.08 -18.78
N ASN A 50 14.19 -9.06 -19.57
CA ASN A 50 13.19 -8.17 -20.18
C ASN A 50 13.17 -8.21 -21.72
N ARG A 51 13.96 -9.10 -22.33
CA ARG A 51 13.97 -9.35 -23.78
C ARG A 51 13.41 -10.73 -24.17
N GLY A 52 12.79 -11.43 -23.23
CA GLY A 52 12.19 -12.74 -23.50
C GLY A 52 10.94 -12.62 -24.37
N LEU A 53 10.78 -13.52 -25.32
CA LEU A 53 9.57 -13.61 -26.16
C LEU A 53 8.48 -14.51 -25.55
N VAL A 54 8.89 -15.44 -24.66
CA VAL A 54 8.00 -16.45 -24.08
C VAL A 54 7.53 -16.09 -22.68
N ARG A 55 8.42 -15.52 -21.86
CA ARG A 55 8.13 -15.15 -20.47
C ARG A 55 8.05 -13.65 -20.36
N MET A 56 7.10 -13.18 -19.55
CA MET A 56 6.96 -11.77 -19.23
C MET A 56 8.27 -11.21 -18.64
N PRO A 57 8.55 -9.91 -18.85
CA PRO A 57 9.67 -9.24 -18.21
C PRO A 57 9.65 -9.44 -16.69
N HIS A 58 10.74 -9.97 -16.14
CA HIS A 58 10.89 -10.18 -14.70
C HIS A 58 12.37 -10.15 -14.30
N PHE A 59 12.63 -9.83 -13.04
CA PHE A 59 13.90 -10.00 -12.38
C PHE A 59 13.99 -11.41 -11.79
N ALA A 60 15.17 -12.00 -11.93
CA ALA A 60 15.54 -13.24 -11.25
C ALA A 60 16.75 -13.00 -10.34
N HIS A 61 16.85 -13.72 -9.22
CA HIS A 61 18.04 -13.65 -8.38
C HIS A 61 19.23 -14.28 -9.10
N ALA A 62 20.36 -13.57 -9.18
CA ALA A 62 21.57 -14.05 -9.85
C ALA A 62 22.12 -15.34 -9.22
N SER A 63 22.00 -15.46 -7.90
CA SER A 63 22.46 -16.62 -7.13
C SER A 63 21.54 -17.84 -7.24
N GLY A 64 20.36 -17.70 -7.86
CA GLY A 64 19.33 -18.74 -7.88
C GLY A 64 18.73 -19.08 -6.50
N GLN A 65 19.12 -18.37 -5.45
CA GLN A 65 18.63 -18.61 -4.09
C GLN A 65 17.15 -18.28 -3.98
N ALA A 66 16.42 -19.11 -3.23
CA ALA A 66 15.05 -18.83 -2.89
C ALA A 66 14.99 -17.58 -1.98
N CYS A 67 14.21 -16.59 -2.41
CA CYS A 67 13.92 -15.40 -1.63
C CYS A 67 12.44 -15.41 -1.25
N HIS A 68 12.12 -14.98 -0.04
CA HIS A 68 10.73 -14.86 0.41
C HIS A 68 9.98 -13.70 -0.29
N ASN A 69 10.68 -12.85 -1.05
CA ASN A 69 10.04 -11.76 -1.78
C ASN A 69 9.11 -12.30 -2.87
N THR A 70 7.80 -12.11 -2.65
CA THR A 70 6.72 -12.51 -3.57
C THR A 70 6.31 -11.41 -4.54
N GLY A 71 7.01 -10.27 -4.57
CA GLY A 71 6.63 -9.09 -5.35
C GLY A 71 5.65 -8.14 -4.63
N GLU A 72 5.22 -8.48 -3.41
CA GLU A 72 4.38 -7.62 -2.55
C GLU A 72 4.98 -6.22 -2.31
N PRO A 73 6.30 -6.04 -2.11
CA PRO A 73 6.89 -4.71 -1.98
C PRO A 73 6.64 -3.77 -3.17
N GLY A 74 6.76 -4.29 -4.40
CA GLY A 74 6.46 -3.56 -5.63
C GLY A 74 4.98 -3.17 -5.73
N LEU A 75 4.09 -4.07 -5.30
CA LEU A 75 2.65 -3.84 -5.23
C LEU A 75 2.29 -2.69 -4.26
N VAL A 76 2.87 -2.72 -3.07
CA VAL A 76 2.65 -1.72 -2.01
C VAL A 76 3.18 -0.34 -2.42
N ARG A 77 4.37 -0.26 -3.04
CA ARG A 77 4.91 1.00 -3.58
C ARG A 77 4.03 1.57 -4.67
N SER A 78 3.58 0.72 -5.59
CA SER A 78 2.67 1.12 -6.67
C SER A 78 1.35 1.65 -6.11
N ALA A 79 0.80 1.00 -5.09
CA ALA A 79 -0.41 1.47 -4.42
C ALA A 79 -0.21 2.84 -3.75
N ALA A 80 0.91 3.04 -3.04
CA ALA A 80 1.23 4.33 -2.44
C ALA A 80 1.37 5.43 -3.50
N ALA A 81 2.02 5.15 -4.64
CA ALA A 81 2.14 6.09 -5.75
C ALA A 81 0.76 6.45 -6.33
N ILE A 82 -0.08 5.45 -6.63
CA ILE A 82 -1.44 5.65 -7.14
C ILE A 82 -2.26 6.50 -6.16
N LEU A 83 -2.22 6.16 -4.87
CA LEU A 83 -2.95 6.88 -3.83
C LEU A 83 -2.52 8.35 -3.71
N ASN A 84 -1.22 8.65 -3.84
CA ASN A 84 -0.74 10.03 -3.87
C ASN A 84 -1.15 10.78 -5.15
N GLU A 85 -1.32 10.09 -6.28
CA GLU A 85 -1.83 10.71 -7.51
C GLU A 85 -3.34 11.00 -7.40
N VAL A 86 -4.15 10.03 -6.94
CA VAL A 86 -5.62 10.14 -6.94
C VAL A 86 -6.20 10.81 -5.68
N ARG A 87 -5.43 10.87 -4.58
CA ARG A 87 -5.81 11.46 -3.27
C ARG A 87 -7.13 10.92 -2.68
N GLN A 88 -7.48 9.68 -3.04
CA GLN A 88 -8.70 9.03 -2.60
C GLN A 88 -8.46 7.54 -2.35
N LEU A 89 -9.09 7.01 -1.30
CA LEU A 89 -9.12 5.57 -0.98
C LEU A 89 -10.56 5.17 -0.64
N LEU A 90 -10.98 4.02 -1.15
CA LEU A 90 -12.28 3.45 -0.81
C LEU A 90 -12.14 2.48 0.38
N VAL A 91 -12.63 2.89 1.53
CA VAL A 91 -12.55 2.11 2.79
C VAL A 91 -13.79 1.24 2.99
N PRO A 92 -13.70 0.09 3.70
CA PRO A 92 -14.86 -0.77 3.92
C PRO A 92 -15.99 -0.04 4.64
N GLY A 93 -17.23 -0.30 4.21
CA GLY A 93 -18.42 0.14 4.92
C GLY A 93 -18.50 -0.46 6.34
N TRP A 94 -19.30 0.14 7.21
CA TRP A 94 -19.44 -0.30 8.60
C TRP A 94 -20.52 -1.38 8.76
N GLY A 95 -20.19 -2.52 9.37
CA GLY A 95 -21.18 -3.53 9.77
C GLY A 95 -20.56 -4.80 10.35
N THR A 96 -21.17 -5.34 11.40
CA THR A 96 -20.92 -6.68 11.93
C THR A 96 -21.44 -7.72 10.95
N HIS A 97 -20.63 -8.70 10.57
CA HIS A 97 -21.00 -9.96 9.91
C HIS A 97 -22.14 -9.92 8.86
N GLY A 98 -21.79 -10.05 7.57
CA GLY A 98 -22.71 -10.55 6.53
C GLY A 98 -23.55 -9.54 5.74
N GLY A 99 -23.60 -8.26 6.10
CA GLY A 99 -24.31 -7.24 5.34
C GLY A 99 -23.41 -6.44 4.39
N ARG A 100 -23.64 -6.51 3.06
CA ARG A 100 -23.02 -5.58 2.09
C ARG A 100 -23.44 -4.15 2.43
N ARG A 101 -22.53 -3.36 3.01
CA ARG A 101 -22.60 -1.90 2.91
C ARG A 101 -21.55 -1.43 1.92
N ARG A 102 -21.96 -0.53 1.03
CA ARG A 102 -21.09 0.06 0.01
C ARG A 102 -19.87 0.66 0.68
N ALA A 103 -18.69 0.36 0.15
CA ALA A 103 -17.48 0.98 0.60
C ALA A 103 -17.57 2.51 0.42
N ARG A 104 -16.83 3.24 1.25
CA ARG A 104 -16.90 4.70 1.32
C ARG A 104 -15.64 5.32 0.78
N ALA A 105 -15.77 6.29 -0.12
CA ALA A 105 -14.64 7.10 -0.56
C ALA A 105 -14.21 8.05 0.56
N VAL A 106 -12.91 8.05 0.85
CA VAL A 106 -12.25 8.93 1.80
C VAL A 106 -11.15 9.67 1.06
N ARG A 107 -11.11 11.00 1.21
CA ARG A 107 -9.96 11.79 0.77
C ARG A 107 -8.78 11.51 1.70
N ILE A 108 -7.61 11.34 1.13
CA ILE A 108 -6.38 11.07 1.86
C ILE A 108 -5.39 12.20 1.61
N ASP A 109 -4.57 12.48 2.62
CA ASP A 109 -3.55 13.52 2.56
C ASP A 109 -2.28 12.95 1.93
N SER A 110 -1.86 11.77 2.35
CA SER A 110 -0.68 11.08 1.82
C SER A 110 -0.76 9.55 1.97
N ALA A 111 0.07 8.86 1.20
CA ALA A 111 0.30 7.44 1.32
C ALA A 111 1.81 7.13 1.23
N SER A 112 2.29 6.20 2.04
CA SER A 112 3.71 5.78 2.03
C SER A 112 3.80 4.27 2.10
N ALA A 113 4.67 3.69 1.28
CA ALA A 113 5.01 2.28 1.38
C ALA A 113 5.89 2.05 2.62
N VAL A 114 5.52 1.08 3.44
CA VAL A 114 6.29 0.62 4.59
C VAL A 114 6.75 -0.80 4.29
N ILE A 115 8.05 -0.96 4.11
CA ILE A 115 8.71 -2.21 3.74
C ILE A 115 9.86 -2.40 4.72
N GLU A 116 9.64 -3.26 5.71
CA GLU A 116 10.63 -3.62 6.72
C GLU A 116 10.94 -5.11 6.61
N ARG A 117 12.22 -5.48 6.74
CA ARG A 117 12.66 -6.88 6.63
C ARG A 117 11.94 -7.76 7.65
N GLY A 118 11.44 -8.90 7.18
CA GLY A 118 10.71 -9.85 8.02
C GLY A 118 9.31 -9.39 8.45
N GLN A 119 8.86 -8.21 8.03
CA GLN A 119 7.49 -7.76 8.20
C GLN A 119 6.74 -7.81 6.88
N ARG A 120 5.41 -7.95 6.96
CA ARG A 120 4.57 -7.88 5.78
C ARG A 120 4.53 -6.44 5.24
N PRO A 121 4.81 -6.21 3.96
CA PRO A 121 4.67 -4.89 3.35
C PRO A 121 3.26 -4.32 3.50
N GLU A 122 3.18 -3.01 3.77
CA GLU A 122 1.91 -2.30 3.92
C GLU A 122 1.98 -0.87 3.38
N VAL A 123 0.82 -0.29 3.08
CA VAL A 123 0.71 1.14 2.80
C VAL A 123 0.22 1.85 4.06
N LEU A 124 0.99 2.80 4.56
CA LEU A 124 0.55 3.75 5.57
C LEU A 124 -0.16 4.92 4.90
N VAL A 125 -1.45 5.06 5.17
CA VAL A 125 -2.30 6.13 4.64
C VAL A 125 -2.59 7.14 5.74
N ILE A 126 -2.42 8.43 5.43
CA ILE A 126 -2.77 9.55 6.31
C ILE A 126 -4.01 10.23 5.76
N ALA A 127 -5.02 10.41 6.60
CA ALA A 127 -6.23 11.16 6.27
C ALA A 127 -6.73 11.95 7.49
N ARG A 128 -6.73 13.28 7.40
CA ARG A 128 -7.09 14.21 8.48
C ARG A 128 -6.32 13.91 9.76
N GLU A 129 -4.99 13.81 9.64
CA GLU A 129 -4.04 13.46 10.73
C GLU A 129 -4.20 12.05 11.32
N ARG A 130 -5.10 11.23 10.76
CA ARG A 130 -5.30 9.86 11.23
C ARG A 130 -4.54 8.89 10.35
N ARG A 131 -3.92 7.90 11.01
CA ARG A 131 -3.18 6.81 10.37
C ARG A 131 -4.11 5.64 10.07
N LEU A 132 -3.98 5.09 8.87
CA LEU A 132 -4.63 3.85 8.41
C LEU A 132 -3.56 2.95 7.78
N ARG A 133 -3.45 1.72 8.29
CA ARG A 133 -2.62 0.67 7.69
C ARG A 133 -3.44 -0.06 6.63
N LEU A 134 -2.92 -0.16 5.41
CA LEU A 134 -3.56 -0.85 4.29
C LEU A 134 -2.68 -2.03 3.87
N PHE A 135 -3.20 -3.23 4.07
CA PHE A 135 -2.60 -4.46 3.58
C PHE A 135 -3.22 -4.83 2.23
N ILE A 136 -2.39 -5.11 1.23
CA ILE A 136 -2.84 -5.51 -0.10
C ILE A 136 -2.44 -6.96 -0.31
N ARG A 137 -3.40 -7.84 -0.59
CA ARG A 137 -3.14 -9.27 -0.80
C ARG A 137 -3.64 -9.75 -2.17
N PRO A 138 -2.84 -10.56 -2.89
CA PRO A 138 -3.25 -11.18 -4.16
C PRO A 138 -4.49 -12.10 -4.08
N SER A 139 -4.84 -12.59 -2.89
CA SER A 139 -6.16 -13.12 -2.50
C SER A 139 -6.04 -13.66 -1.07
N GLU A 140 -7.17 -14.02 -0.46
CA GLU A 140 -7.37 -14.50 0.93
C GLU A 140 -7.50 -13.40 1.98
N ARG A 141 -8.56 -13.49 2.79
CA ARG A 141 -8.72 -12.70 4.00
C ARG A 141 -7.68 -13.16 5.03
N THR A 142 -7.03 -12.21 5.70
CA THR A 142 -6.14 -12.55 6.83
C THR A 142 -6.95 -13.31 7.89
N PRO A 143 -6.53 -14.53 8.27
CA PRO A 143 -7.13 -15.29 9.36
C PRO A 143 -7.20 -14.50 10.67
N ALA A 144 -8.22 -14.76 11.49
CA ALA A 144 -8.53 -13.96 12.66
C ALA A 144 -7.45 -14.02 13.76
N ASP A 145 -6.77 -15.15 13.85
CA ASP A 145 -5.65 -15.50 14.74
C ASP A 145 -4.32 -14.83 14.37
N LEU A 146 -4.27 -14.11 13.24
CA LEU A 146 -3.13 -13.32 12.82
C LEU A 146 -3.40 -11.81 12.99
N LEU A 147 -4.46 -11.42 13.70
CA LEU A 147 -4.88 -10.03 13.85
C LEU A 147 -4.49 -9.41 15.19
N GLU A 148 -4.07 -10.21 16.17
CA GLU A 148 -3.64 -9.74 17.49
C GLU A 148 -2.57 -8.64 17.38
N PRO A 149 -1.46 -8.81 16.61
CA PRO A 149 -0.46 -7.75 16.47
C PRO A 149 -1.01 -6.49 15.79
N VAL A 150 -2.01 -6.64 14.91
CA VAL A 150 -2.66 -5.52 14.24
C VAL A 150 -3.53 -4.73 15.22
N ARG A 151 -4.21 -5.41 16.14
CA ARG A 151 -5.02 -4.81 17.21
C ARG A 151 -4.16 -4.11 18.26
N GLU A 152 -3.09 -4.75 18.71
CA GLU A 152 -2.16 -4.21 19.71
C GLU A 152 -1.52 -2.89 19.26
N ALA A 153 -1.30 -2.72 17.95
CA ALA A 153 -0.79 -1.47 17.40
C ALA A 153 -1.73 -0.27 17.62
N GLY A 154 -3.03 -0.48 17.89
CA GLY A 154 -4.00 0.59 18.15
C GLY A 154 -4.28 1.51 16.95
N VAL A 155 -3.73 1.21 15.77
CA VAL A 155 -3.91 1.98 14.53
C VAL A 155 -4.89 1.26 13.63
N SER A 156 -5.88 1.99 13.08
CA SER A 156 -6.88 1.39 12.17
C SER A 156 -6.18 0.67 11.01
N ALA A 157 -6.67 -0.52 10.68
CA ALA A 157 -6.08 -1.37 9.68
C ALA A 157 -7.16 -1.99 8.79
N MET A 158 -6.95 -1.96 7.48
CA MET A 158 -7.80 -2.61 6.51
C MET A 158 -7.00 -3.50 5.58
N GLN A 159 -7.71 -4.45 4.98
CA GLN A 159 -7.20 -5.30 3.94
C GLN A 159 -7.96 -5.04 2.65
N LEU A 160 -7.23 -4.98 1.53
CA LEU A 160 -7.76 -4.99 0.17
C LEU A 160 -7.27 -6.27 -0.53
N ALA A 161 -8.20 -7.06 -1.05
CA ALA A 161 -7.89 -8.19 -1.90
C ALA A 161 -7.90 -7.75 -3.38
N VAL A 162 -6.79 -7.97 -4.07
CA VAL A 162 -6.64 -7.67 -5.50
C VAL A 162 -6.32 -8.97 -6.21
N PRO A 163 -7.30 -9.63 -6.85
CA PRO A 163 -7.06 -10.90 -7.52
C PRO A 163 -6.09 -10.72 -8.68
N THR A 164 -5.19 -11.69 -8.82
CA THR A 164 -4.38 -11.83 -10.03
C THR A 164 -5.25 -12.22 -11.21
N ASP A 165 -4.81 -11.91 -12.43
CA ASP A 165 -5.40 -12.47 -13.65
C ASP A 165 -4.92 -13.92 -13.87
N PRO A 166 -5.32 -14.59 -14.97
CA PRO A 166 -4.85 -15.94 -15.29
C PRO A 166 -3.34 -16.07 -15.48
N ASP A 167 -2.64 -14.98 -15.79
CA ASP A 167 -1.18 -14.93 -15.92
C ASP A 167 -0.49 -14.61 -14.58
N ASP A 168 -1.25 -14.64 -13.48
CA ASP A 168 -0.78 -14.38 -12.13
C ASP A 168 -0.22 -12.96 -11.90
N VAL A 169 -0.70 -11.97 -12.67
CA VAL A 169 -0.30 -10.57 -12.57
C VAL A 169 -1.37 -9.64 -12.02
N ILE A 170 -0.92 -8.50 -11.51
CA ILE A 170 -1.74 -7.32 -11.23
C ILE A 170 -1.13 -6.15 -11.99
N THR A 171 -1.94 -5.46 -12.78
CA THR A 171 -1.55 -4.22 -13.46
C THR A 171 -1.85 -2.99 -12.62
N ALA A 172 -1.20 -1.88 -12.91
CA ALA A 172 -1.40 -0.62 -12.21
C ALA A 172 -2.85 -0.12 -12.34
N GLY A 173 -3.50 -0.35 -13.50
CA GLY A 173 -4.91 -0.04 -13.73
C GLY A 173 -5.83 -0.85 -12.82
N ARG A 174 -5.60 -2.17 -12.74
CA ARG A 174 -6.37 -3.04 -11.83
C ARG A 174 -6.17 -2.65 -10.37
N LEU A 175 -4.94 -2.35 -9.98
CA LEU A 175 -4.64 -1.89 -8.63
C LEU A 175 -5.33 -0.56 -8.32
N ALA A 176 -5.29 0.39 -9.25
CA ALA A 176 -5.97 1.67 -9.12
C ALA A 176 -7.48 1.49 -8.95
N ASP A 177 -8.10 0.66 -9.79
CA ASP A 177 -9.52 0.35 -9.70
C ASP A 177 -9.85 -0.29 -8.35
N ALA A 178 -9.03 -1.24 -7.87
CA ALA A 178 -9.23 -1.86 -6.56
C ALA A 178 -9.17 -0.87 -5.39
N LEU A 179 -8.27 0.11 -5.46
CA LEU A 179 -8.13 1.15 -4.44
C LEU A 179 -9.35 2.09 -4.39
N VAL A 180 -10.03 2.33 -5.51
CA VAL A 180 -11.09 3.37 -5.61
C VAL A 180 -12.50 2.87 -5.94
N SER A 181 -12.68 1.61 -6.34
CA SER A 181 -13.95 0.99 -6.77
C SER A 181 -14.51 -0.04 -5.77
N ASP A 182 -15.83 -0.21 -5.67
CA ASP A 182 -16.54 -1.04 -4.67
C ASP A 182 -16.69 -2.53 -5.06
N ASP A 183 -16.12 -2.95 -6.19
CA ASP A 183 -16.21 -4.31 -6.72
C ASP A 183 -15.17 -5.27 -6.15
N TYR A 184 -14.10 -4.75 -5.54
CA TYR A 184 -13.05 -5.55 -4.90
C TYR A 184 -13.33 -5.79 -3.41
N ALA A 185 -13.07 -7.03 -2.98
CA ALA A 185 -13.26 -7.45 -1.60
C ALA A 185 -12.28 -6.72 -0.66
N ARG A 186 -12.82 -6.15 0.42
CA ARG A 186 -12.07 -5.38 1.41
C ARG A 186 -12.69 -5.52 2.79
N TRP A 187 -11.86 -5.51 3.83
CA TRP A 187 -12.33 -5.70 5.20
C TRP A 187 -11.57 -4.81 6.18
N TRP A 188 -12.25 -4.43 7.26
CA TRP A 188 -11.56 -3.95 8.45
C TRP A 188 -10.87 -5.14 9.11
N LEU A 189 -9.56 -5.02 9.33
CA LEU A 189 -8.81 -5.92 10.20
C LEU A 189 -8.92 -5.45 11.66
N PHE A 190 -8.87 -4.13 11.84
CA PHE A 190 -9.05 -3.45 13.11
C PHE A 190 -9.55 -2.02 12.86
N ASN A 191 -10.46 -1.52 13.70
CA ASN A 191 -10.92 -0.14 13.61
C ASN A 191 -10.85 0.59 14.95
N ALA A 192 -9.77 1.35 15.14
CA ALA A 192 -9.51 2.12 16.36
C ALA A 192 -10.68 3.03 16.77
N ARG A 193 -11.43 3.60 15.81
CA ARG A 193 -12.58 4.47 16.14
C ARG A 193 -13.70 3.73 16.88
N ARG A 194 -13.83 2.42 16.66
CA ARG A 194 -14.89 1.60 17.26
C ARG A 194 -14.42 0.76 18.43
N GLU A 195 -13.21 0.25 18.32
CA GLU A 195 -12.67 -0.71 19.29
C GLU A 195 -11.99 0.01 20.47
N THR A 196 -11.62 1.29 20.33
CA THR A 196 -11.29 2.16 21.45
C THR A 196 -12.58 2.78 22.00
N PRO A 197 -12.96 2.52 23.27
CA PRO A 197 -14.07 3.23 23.89
C PRO A 197 -13.80 4.73 23.83
N ALA A 198 -14.80 5.53 23.49
CA ALA A 198 -14.68 6.98 23.70
C ALA A 198 -14.31 7.22 25.18
N PRO A 199 -13.43 8.19 25.50
CA PRO A 199 -13.27 8.60 26.89
C PRO A 199 -14.67 8.87 27.46
N ALA A 200 -14.94 8.36 28.66
CA ALA A 200 -16.23 8.54 29.31
C ALA A 200 -16.61 10.02 29.19
N ARG A 201 -17.76 10.28 28.55
CA ARG A 201 -18.24 11.65 28.42
C ARG A 201 -18.29 12.20 29.83
N PRO A 202 -17.59 13.32 30.16
CA PRO A 202 -17.70 13.88 31.49
C PRO A 202 -19.19 14.07 31.79
N PRO A 203 -19.65 13.76 33.02
CA PRO A 203 -21.05 13.89 33.37
C PRO A 203 -21.51 15.27 32.91
N VAL A 204 -22.56 15.30 32.09
CA VAL A 204 -23.17 16.56 31.69
C VAL A 204 -23.55 17.25 33.01
N PRO A 205 -23.02 18.44 33.33
CA PRO A 205 -23.41 19.12 34.55
C PRO A 205 -24.93 19.25 34.51
N ALA A 206 -25.58 18.82 35.59
CA ALA A 206 -27.02 18.89 35.69
C ALA A 206 -27.44 20.34 35.38
N PHE A 207 -28.28 20.52 34.35
CA PHE A 207 -28.91 21.81 34.08
C PHE A 207 -29.76 22.16 35.30
N GLY A 208 -29.26 23.04 36.16
CA GLY A 208 -29.95 23.34 37.42
C GLY A 208 -29.10 24.02 38.48
N ALA A 209 -28.27 24.99 38.11
CA ALA A 209 -27.86 26.04 39.03
C ALA A 209 -27.60 27.31 38.22
N THR A 210 -28.52 28.26 38.30
CA THR A 210 -28.28 29.63 37.85
C THR A 210 -27.06 30.15 38.61
N PRO A 211 -25.98 30.59 37.94
CA PRO A 211 -24.88 31.22 38.67
C PRO A 211 -25.42 32.52 39.28
N SER A 212 -25.44 32.58 40.62
CA SER A 212 -25.75 33.81 41.33
C SER A 212 -24.62 34.80 41.04
N LEU A 213 -24.96 35.95 40.47
CA LEU A 213 -23.99 37.01 40.20
C LEU A 213 -23.29 37.43 41.51
N PRO A 214 -21.95 37.54 41.53
CA PRO A 214 -21.27 38.13 42.67
C PRO A 214 -21.67 39.62 42.78
N PRO A 215 -21.77 40.16 44.02
CA PRO A 215 -22.08 41.57 44.21
C PRO A 215 -20.95 42.45 43.63
N PRO A 216 -21.27 43.65 43.13
CA PRO A 216 -20.27 44.53 42.50
C PRO A 216 -19.26 45.03 43.53
N GLU A 217 -18.00 45.04 43.13
CA GLU A 217 -16.90 45.57 43.96
C GLU A 217 -17.00 47.09 44.15
N PRO A 218 -16.61 47.62 45.32
CA PRO A 218 -16.59 49.05 45.57
C PRO A 218 -15.46 49.73 44.77
N LYS A 219 -15.82 50.83 44.10
CA LYS A 219 -14.88 51.69 43.38
C LYS A 219 -13.96 52.43 44.35
N THR A 220 -12.68 52.14 44.33
CA THR A 220 -11.64 53.02 44.87
C THR A 220 -11.20 54.03 43.80
N VAL A 221 -10.93 55.24 44.28
CA VAL A 221 -10.71 56.47 43.51
C VAL A 221 -9.29 56.97 43.81
N LEU A 222 -8.56 57.32 42.73
CA LEU A 222 -7.32 58.15 42.63
C LEU A 222 -6.02 57.55 43.22
N ALA A 223 -4.82 57.84 42.72
CA ALA A 223 -4.34 59.05 42.02
C ALA A 223 -3.17 58.79 41.04
N ASP A 224 -2.97 59.78 40.17
CA ASP A 224 -1.75 60.12 39.43
C ASP A 224 -0.46 60.04 40.26
N ASP A 225 0.64 59.60 39.62
CA ASP A 225 1.89 60.37 39.56
C ASP A 225 2.77 59.80 38.43
N GLY A 226 3.33 60.71 37.62
CA GLY A 226 4.16 60.41 36.44
C GLY A 226 5.64 60.11 36.72
N PRO A 227 6.55 60.48 35.83
CA PRO A 227 7.31 59.56 34.97
C PRO A 227 8.81 59.52 35.31
N ASP A 228 9.57 58.60 34.69
CA ASP A 228 10.98 58.82 34.28
C ASP A 228 11.58 57.63 33.48
N ASP A 229 11.88 57.92 32.21
CA ASP A 229 13.12 57.72 31.42
C ASP A 229 14.03 56.47 31.42
N ALA A 230 14.65 56.28 30.23
CA ALA A 230 15.95 55.68 29.85
C ALA A 230 15.83 54.42 28.94
N GLU A 231 15.99 54.54 27.61
CA GLU A 231 17.25 54.54 26.81
C GLU A 231 17.96 53.18 26.72
N GLY A 232 17.95 52.55 25.53
CA GLY A 232 19.16 52.27 24.73
C GLY A 232 19.47 50.75 24.76
N SER A 233 20.03 50.08 23.76
CA SER A 233 20.77 50.46 22.56
C SER A 233 20.87 49.27 21.59
N ASP A 234 21.27 49.60 20.37
CA ASP A 234 21.65 48.82 19.20
C ASP A 234 22.60 47.62 19.42
N ASP A 235 22.56 46.63 18.51
CA ASP A 235 23.65 46.35 17.55
C ASP A 235 23.40 45.09 16.68
N ASP A 236 23.51 45.29 15.37
CA ASP A 236 23.67 44.32 14.25
C ASP A 236 25.18 43.93 14.12
N PRO A 237 25.77 43.29 13.08
CA PRO A 237 25.30 42.41 11.99
C PRO A 237 26.27 41.21 11.64
N ALA A 238 25.95 40.52 10.52
CA ALA A 238 26.86 40.09 9.42
C ALA A 238 27.40 38.63 9.25
N ALA A 239 27.00 38.04 8.10
CA ALA A 239 27.80 37.50 6.96
C ALA A 239 28.74 36.25 7.04
N GLY A 240 28.76 35.47 5.94
CA GLY A 240 29.83 34.54 5.53
C GLY A 240 29.34 33.25 4.80
N VAL A 241 29.21 33.22 3.46
CA VAL A 241 30.18 32.73 2.43
C VAL A 241 30.38 31.19 2.37
N GLY A 242 30.20 30.60 1.18
CA GLY A 242 30.40 29.16 0.85
C GLY A 242 31.88 28.71 0.76
N PRO A 243 32.23 27.47 0.34
CA PRO A 243 32.00 26.99 -1.05
C PRO A 243 31.75 25.45 -1.24
N ARG A 244 31.56 25.03 -2.51
CA ARG A 244 31.70 23.68 -3.12
C ARG A 244 32.97 23.68 -4.03
N PRO A 245 33.37 22.63 -4.78
CA PRO A 245 33.38 21.15 -4.64
C PRO A 245 34.76 20.52 -4.99
N ASP A 246 34.92 19.19 -4.92
CA ASP A 246 35.91 18.36 -5.66
C ASP A 246 35.39 16.89 -5.59
N ALA A 247 35.22 16.07 -6.64
CA ALA A 247 36.02 15.63 -7.80
C ALA A 247 36.74 14.28 -7.56
N ALA A 248 36.52 13.35 -8.52
CA ALA A 248 37.21 12.07 -8.77
C ALA A 248 36.80 10.88 -7.86
N GLN A 249 36.69 9.61 -8.31
CA GLN A 249 37.36 8.91 -9.40
C GLN A 249 36.48 7.80 -10.03
N THR A 250 36.71 7.62 -11.33
CA THR A 250 36.24 6.58 -12.23
C THR A 250 37.03 5.29 -12.02
N VAL A 251 36.37 4.12 -11.99
CA VAL A 251 37.03 2.82 -12.18
C VAL A 251 36.23 2.00 -13.20
N VAL A 252 36.93 1.65 -14.27
CA VAL A 252 36.51 0.82 -15.40
C VAL A 252 36.91 -0.62 -15.11
N LEU A 253 35.99 -1.58 -15.17
CA LEU A 253 36.33 -3.00 -15.25
C LEU A 253 35.38 -3.78 -16.18
N GLY A 254 35.93 -4.17 -17.34
CA GLY A 254 35.93 -5.52 -17.89
C GLY A 254 34.58 -6.21 -18.16
N VAL A 255 34.20 -6.23 -19.43
CA VAL A 255 33.11 -7.04 -20.01
C VAL A 255 33.62 -8.45 -20.29
N ALA A 256 32.86 -9.49 -19.91
CA ALA A 256 33.04 -10.86 -20.40
C ALA A 256 31.68 -11.42 -20.86
N GLU A 257 31.64 -11.90 -22.11
CA GLU A 257 30.47 -12.47 -22.80
C GLU A 257 30.16 -13.91 -22.33
N PRO A 258 28.87 -14.32 -22.24
CA PRO A 258 28.49 -15.72 -22.14
C PRO A 258 28.02 -16.30 -23.50
N PRO A 259 28.28 -17.59 -23.79
CA PRO A 259 27.80 -18.22 -25.02
C PRO A 259 26.35 -18.75 -24.96
N ALA A 260 25.75 -18.75 -26.15
CA ALA A 260 24.50 -19.34 -26.70
C ALA A 260 24.04 -20.69 -26.09
N SER A 261 22.79 -20.83 -25.64
CA SER A 261 21.52 -21.19 -26.33
C SER A 261 21.38 -22.67 -26.73
N ASP A 262 20.30 -23.33 -26.28
CA ASP A 262 19.62 -24.33 -27.10
C ASP A 262 18.12 -24.42 -26.78
N GLU A 263 17.34 -24.58 -27.84
CA GLU A 263 15.88 -24.55 -27.92
C GLU A 263 15.30 -25.97 -27.75
N GLY A 264 14.06 -26.07 -27.28
CA GLY A 264 13.39 -27.36 -27.11
C GLY A 264 11.87 -27.23 -27.05
N ALA A 265 11.24 -27.49 -28.20
CA ALA A 265 9.82 -27.38 -28.53
C ALA A 265 8.82 -28.08 -27.59
N HIS A 266 7.64 -27.44 -27.45
CA HIS A 266 6.37 -28.07 -27.08
C HIS A 266 5.84 -29.01 -28.19
N PRO A 267 5.05 -30.02 -27.81
CA PRO A 267 3.89 -30.42 -28.60
C PRO A 267 2.57 -30.19 -27.85
N ALA A 268 1.52 -30.06 -28.66
CA ALA A 268 0.23 -29.45 -28.38
C ALA A 268 -0.83 -30.37 -27.76
N LYS A 269 -1.75 -29.71 -27.05
CA LYS A 269 -3.21 -29.94 -26.90
C LYS A 269 -3.71 -31.38 -26.61
N ALA A 270 -4.18 -31.55 -25.38
CA ALA A 270 -5.35 -32.36 -25.07
C ALA A 270 -6.47 -31.43 -24.59
N PHE A 271 -7.61 -31.41 -25.30
CA PHE A 271 -8.85 -30.78 -24.84
C PHE A 271 -9.39 -31.61 -23.67
N THR A 272 -9.02 -31.23 -22.45
CA THR A 272 -9.65 -31.72 -21.23
C THR A 272 -10.69 -30.70 -20.80
N ARG A 273 -11.89 -31.18 -20.44
CA ARG A 273 -13.01 -30.40 -19.88
C ARG A 273 -12.46 -29.31 -18.97
N GLU A 274 -12.74 -28.04 -19.29
CA GLU A 274 -12.30 -26.92 -18.45
C GLU A 274 -12.79 -27.16 -17.02
N PRO A 275 -11.88 -27.25 -16.03
CA PRO A 275 -12.31 -27.33 -14.66
C PRO A 275 -12.99 -25.99 -14.35
N GLY A 276 -14.24 -26.04 -13.87
CA GLY A 276 -14.96 -24.86 -13.38
C GLY A 276 -14.10 -23.98 -12.45
N PRO A 277 -14.52 -22.74 -12.14
CA PRO A 277 -13.70 -21.82 -11.38
C PRO A 277 -13.39 -22.43 -10.01
N ARG A 278 -12.09 -22.62 -9.71
CA ARG A 278 -11.64 -23.28 -8.48
C ARG A 278 -11.95 -22.49 -7.21
N PHE A 279 -12.28 -21.21 -7.34
CA PHE A 279 -12.62 -20.30 -6.26
C PHE A 279 -13.42 -19.10 -6.77
N CYS A 280 -14.27 -18.55 -5.91
CA CYS A 280 -14.99 -17.32 -6.23
C CYS A 280 -14.07 -16.12 -5.96
N TRP A 281 -13.71 -15.37 -7.01
CA TRP A 281 -12.87 -14.16 -6.88
C TRP A 281 -13.53 -13.09 -6.00
N ARG A 282 -14.87 -13.02 -6.01
CA ARG A 282 -15.65 -12.08 -5.20
C ARG A 282 -15.75 -12.47 -3.72
N CYS A 283 -15.58 -13.76 -3.41
CA CYS A 283 -15.60 -14.30 -2.05
C CYS A 283 -14.21 -14.75 -1.56
N ALA A 284 -13.14 -14.27 -2.19
CA ALA A 284 -11.77 -14.45 -1.72
C ALA A 284 -11.36 -15.91 -1.43
N GLY A 285 -11.66 -16.83 -2.37
CA GLY A 285 -11.15 -18.20 -2.28
C GLY A 285 -12.19 -19.27 -1.93
N ILE A 286 -13.42 -18.88 -1.59
CA ILE A 286 -14.49 -19.85 -1.27
C ILE A 286 -14.76 -20.75 -2.47
N ARG A 287 -14.78 -22.06 -2.21
CA ARG A 287 -14.99 -23.14 -3.19
C ARG A 287 -16.42 -23.66 -3.23
N ASP A 288 -17.32 -22.98 -2.52
CA ASP A 288 -18.72 -23.35 -2.41
C ASP A 288 -19.53 -22.68 -3.53
N PHE A 289 -20.02 -23.52 -4.44
CA PHE A 289 -20.78 -23.12 -5.60
C PHE A 289 -22.00 -24.01 -5.77
N GLU A 290 -23.14 -23.37 -6.01
CA GLU A 290 -24.36 -24.02 -6.48
C GLU A 290 -24.31 -24.12 -8.01
N ARG A 291 -24.50 -25.31 -8.56
CA ARG A 291 -24.54 -25.51 -10.01
C ARG A 291 -25.96 -25.25 -10.51
N ARG A 292 -26.10 -24.30 -11.43
CA ARG A 292 -27.31 -24.08 -12.25
C ARG A 292 -27.05 -24.53 -13.69
N ALA A 293 -28.10 -24.61 -14.50
CA ALA A 293 -28.08 -25.28 -15.81
C ALA A 293 -26.94 -24.84 -16.75
N ASP A 294 -26.57 -23.57 -16.71
CA ASP A 294 -25.57 -22.92 -17.57
C ASP A 294 -24.57 -22.04 -16.78
N ALA A 295 -24.62 -22.11 -15.44
CA ALA A 295 -23.83 -21.26 -14.57
C ALA A 295 -23.39 -21.96 -13.28
N LEU A 296 -22.21 -21.61 -12.79
CA LEU A 296 -21.83 -21.82 -11.39
C LEU A 296 -22.16 -20.57 -10.60
N VAL A 297 -22.90 -20.70 -9.51
CA VAL A 297 -23.30 -19.58 -8.66
C VAL A 297 -22.58 -19.71 -7.34
N CYS A 298 -21.79 -18.70 -6.94
CA CYS A 298 -21.16 -18.74 -5.62
C CYS A 298 -22.23 -18.72 -4.53
N SER A 299 -22.26 -19.74 -3.67
CA SER A 299 -23.26 -19.91 -2.61
C SER A 299 -23.24 -18.75 -1.58
N VAL A 300 -22.16 -17.96 -1.56
CA VAL A 300 -21.95 -16.87 -0.60
C VAL A 300 -22.29 -15.49 -1.17
N CYS A 301 -21.83 -15.15 -2.38
CA CYS A 301 -22.11 -13.84 -2.97
C CYS A 301 -23.13 -13.84 -4.10
N GLY A 302 -23.61 -15.00 -4.54
CA GLY A 302 -24.57 -15.15 -5.63
C GLY A 302 -24.06 -14.70 -6.99
N ILE A 303 -22.73 -14.62 -7.18
CA ILE A 303 -22.18 -14.24 -8.49
C ILE A 303 -22.27 -15.44 -9.43
N GLU A 304 -22.78 -15.20 -10.62
CA GLU A 304 -22.93 -16.21 -11.66
C GLU A 304 -21.70 -16.23 -12.57
N PHE A 305 -21.19 -17.43 -12.77
CA PHE A 305 -20.08 -17.77 -13.63
C PHE A 305 -20.71 -18.48 -14.83
N LEU A 306 -20.90 -17.76 -15.95
CA LEU A 306 -21.51 -18.26 -17.18
C LEU A 306 -20.49 -19.03 -18.03
N GLY A 307 -20.88 -20.19 -18.58
CA GLY A 307 -20.05 -20.95 -19.54
C GLY A 307 -19.06 -21.94 -18.92
N TYR A 308 -19.41 -22.56 -17.77
CA TYR A 308 -18.57 -23.51 -17.02
C TYR A 308 -19.20 -24.91 -16.91
#